data_AF-A0A7V9SI12-F1
#
_entry.id   AF-A0A7V9SI12-F1
#
_cell.length_a   1.000
_cell.length_b   1.000
_cell.length_c   1.000
_cell.angle_alpha   90.00
_cell.angle_beta   90.00
_cell.angle_gamma   90.00
#
_symmetry.space_group_name_H-M   'P 1'
#
loop_
_entity.id
_entity.type
_entity.pdbx_description
1 polymer ?
#
loop_
_entity_poly.entity_id
_entity_poly.type
_entity_poly.pdbx_seq_one_letter_code
_entity_poly.pdbx_strand_id
1 'polypeptide(L)'
;MGPRVSERLGLTDIILCEVLQGVRGDLTAKEVEEELAKFEVFDTGGVALAREAAHNYRALRSRGRTVRKTIDCLIATFCLREQHALLHRDRDFDPFERFLELSVIHP
;
A
#
# COMPACT_ATOMS: atom_id res chain seq x y z
N MET A 1 -6.23 30.44 10.64
CA MET A 1 -6.43 29.23 9.80
C MET A 1 -5.14 29.03 9.03
N GLY A 2 -4.35 28.02 9.38
CA GLY A 2 -3.17 27.66 8.59
C GLY A 2 -3.58 27.15 7.20
N PRO A 3 -2.67 27.18 6.21
CA PRO A 3 -2.97 26.67 4.88
C PRO A 3 -3.44 25.21 5.00
N ARG A 4 -4.57 24.89 4.37
CA ARG A 4 -4.96 23.50 4.12
C ARG A 4 -3.89 22.94 3.19
N VAL A 5 -3.01 22.11 3.72
CA VAL A 5 -2.10 21.31 2.90
C VAL A 5 -3.01 20.34 2.13
N SER A 6 -3.13 20.54 0.83
CA SER A 6 -3.73 19.52 -0.04
C SER A 6 -2.76 18.35 -0.09
N GLU A 7 -3.09 17.25 0.56
CA GLU A 7 -2.32 16.01 0.47
C GLU A 7 -2.52 15.39 -0.91
N ARG A 8 -1.43 14.95 -1.55
CA ARG A 8 -1.49 14.25 -2.83
C ARG A 8 -1.71 12.76 -2.56
N LEU A 9 -2.69 12.18 -3.26
CA LEU A 9 -2.96 10.75 -3.21
C LEU A 9 -2.32 10.06 -4.42
N GLY A 10 -1.89 8.83 -4.18
CA GLY A 10 -1.37 7.92 -5.19
C GLY A 10 -1.67 6.48 -4.77
N LEU A 11 -1.43 5.56 -5.69
CA LEU A 11 -1.64 4.12 -5.48
C LEU A 11 -0.49 3.35 -6.10
N THR A 12 -0.25 2.14 -5.61
CA THR A 12 0.68 1.22 -6.26
C THR A 12 -0.02 0.50 -7.42
N ASP A 13 0.75 0.05 -8.41
CA ASP A 13 0.30 -0.86 -9.47
C ASP A 13 -0.44 -2.11 -8.93
N ILE A 14 -0.01 -2.63 -7.77
CA ILE A 14 -0.67 -3.76 -7.10
C ILE A 14 -2.04 -3.36 -6.51
N ILE A 15 -2.16 -2.17 -5.91
CA ILE A 15 -3.46 -1.67 -5.43
C ILE A 15 -4.41 -1.46 -6.62
N LEU A 16 -3.92 -0.88 -7.72
CA LEU A 16 -4.69 -0.75 -8.95
C LEU A 16 -5.19 -2.12 -9.42
N CYS A 17 -4.31 -3.12 -9.46
CA CYS A 17 -4.66 -4.50 -9.83
C CYS A 17 -5.75 -5.09 -8.91
N GLU A 18 -5.62 -4.97 -7.58
CA GLU A 18 -6.62 -5.48 -6.64
C GLU A 18 -7.99 -4.81 -6.82
N VAL A 19 -8.02 -3.50 -7.06
CA VAL A 19 -9.27 -2.78 -7.30
C VAL A 19 -9.93 -3.27 -8.58
N LEU A 20 -9.18 -3.35 -9.69
CA LEU A 20 -9.72 -3.81 -10.98
C LEU A 20 -10.22 -5.26 -10.93
N GLN A 21 -9.54 -6.15 -10.20
CA GLN A 21 -10.00 -7.53 -9.97
C GLN A 21 -11.31 -7.61 -9.17
N GLY A 22 -11.58 -6.62 -8.31
CA GLY A 22 -12.81 -6.54 -7.51
C GLY A 22 -14.01 -6.01 -8.30
N VAL A 23 -13.80 -5.35 -9.43
CA VAL A 23 -14.87 -4.77 -10.26
C VAL A 23 -15.54 -5.84 -11.11
N ARG A 24 -16.86 -5.81 -11.18
CA ARG A 24 -17.64 -6.75 -12.01
C ARG A 24 -17.85 -6.18 -13.40
N GLY A 25 -17.23 -6.81 -14.40
CA GLY A 25 -17.46 -6.55 -15.82
C GLY A 25 -16.46 -5.55 -16.42
N ASP A 26 -16.10 -5.80 -17.68
CA ASP A 26 -14.97 -5.13 -18.33
C ASP A 26 -15.20 -3.63 -18.57
N LEU A 27 -16.45 -3.22 -18.88
CA LEU A 27 -16.78 -1.81 -19.09
C LEU A 27 -16.58 -0.98 -17.81
N THR A 28 -17.10 -1.47 -16.69
CA THR A 28 -16.93 -0.79 -15.39
C THR A 28 -15.47 -0.85 -14.92
N ALA A 29 -14.75 -1.94 -15.18
CA ALA A 29 -13.32 -2.02 -14.87
C ALA A 29 -12.54 -0.92 -15.61
N LYS A 30 -12.83 -0.70 -16.89
CA LYS A 30 -12.22 0.36 -17.69
C LYS A 30 -12.54 1.77 -17.15
N GLU A 31 -13.80 2.02 -16.79
CA GLU A 31 -14.19 3.32 -16.19
C GLU A 31 -13.46 3.55 -14.85
N VAL A 32 -13.33 2.53 -14.02
CA VAL A 32 -12.59 2.60 -12.74
C VAL A 32 -11.10 2.84 -12.99
N GLU A 33 -10.50 2.14 -13.96
CA GLU A 33 -9.10 2.35 -14.35
C GLU A 33 -8.85 3.80 -14.79
N GLU A 34 -9.71 4.35 -15.65
CA GLU A 34 -9.61 5.73 -16.14
C GLU A 34 -9.70 6.76 -15.01
N GLU A 35 -10.55 6.52 -13.99
CA GLU A 35 -10.64 7.38 -12.81
C GLU A 35 -9.41 7.26 -11.90
N LEU A 36 -8.90 6.05 -11.67
CA LEU A 36 -7.72 5.81 -10.84
C LEU A 36 -6.42 6.30 -11.50
N ALA A 37 -6.33 6.26 -12.82
CA ALA A 37 -5.18 6.76 -13.58
C ALA A 37 -4.97 8.28 -13.47
N LYS A 38 -5.92 9.02 -12.88
CA LYS A 38 -5.76 10.45 -12.54
C LYS A 38 -4.82 10.67 -11.35
N PHE A 39 -4.60 9.64 -10.53
CA PHE A 39 -3.63 9.65 -9.44
C PHE A 39 -2.27 9.14 -9.94
N GLU A 40 -1.21 9.43 -9.20
CA GLU A 40 0.10 8.83 -9.46
C GLU A 40 0.05 7.33 -9.17
N VAL A 41 0.36 6.51 -10.18
CA VAL A 41 0.48 5.06 -10.04
C VAL A 41 1.96 4.72 -9.94
N PHE A 42 2.37 4.18 -8.79
CA PHE A 42 3.74 3.78 -8.53
C PHE A 42 3.97 2.33 -8.90
N ASP A 43 5.02 2.07 -9.69
CA ASP A 43 5.45 0.72 -9.99
C ASP A 43 6.05 0.06 -8.74
N THR A 44 5.46 -1.04 -8.29
CA THR A 44 5.94 -1.82 -7.14
C THR A 44 6.39 -3.24 -7.52
N GLY A 45 6.41 -3.54 -8.82
CA GLY A 45 7.09 -4.71 -9.37
C GLY A 45 8.62 -4.60 -9.27
N GLY A 46 9.28 -5.52 -8.54
CA GLY A 46 10.74 -5.61 -8.58
C GLY A 46 11.36 -6.52 -7.53
N VAL A 47 12.49 -7.16 -7.88
CA VAL A 47 13.23 -8.05 -6.98
C VAL A 47 13.71 -7.32 -5.72
N ALA A 48 14.09 -6.04 -5.84
CA ALA A 48 14.53 -5.23 -4.70
C ALA A 48 13.42 -5.09 -3.64
N LEU A 49 12.23 -4.63 -4.07
CA LEU A 49 11.08 -4.48 -3.16
C LEU A 49 10.63 -5.83 -2.60
N ALA A 50 10.60 -6.87 -3.42
CA ALA A 50 10.23 -8.22 -2.96
C ALA A 50 11.17 -8.75 -1.87
N ARG A 51 12.49 -8.52 -2.00
CA ARG A 51 13.48 -8.91 -0.98
C ARG A 51 13.29 -8.14 0.31
N GLU A 52 13.04 -6.84 0.22
CA GLU A 52 12.83 -5.98 1.38
C GLU A 52 11.51 -6.32 2.09
N ALA A 53 10.45 -6.58 1.35
CA ALA A 53 9.17 -7.04 1.91
C ALA A 53 9.34 -8.38 2.63
N ALA A 54 10.06 -9.33 2.03
CA ALA A 54 10.38 -10.60 2.70
C ALA A 54 11.20 -10.40 3.99
N HIS A 55 12.12 -9.42 4.02
CA HIS A 55 12.88 -9.06 5.22
C HIS A 55 11.94 -8.50 6.32
N ASN A 56 11.10 -7.53 5.97
CA ASN A 56 10.13 -6.92 6.89
C ASN A 56 9.15 -7.96 7.46
N TYR A 57 8.62 -8.84 6.60
CA TYR A 57 7.78 -9.96 7.03
C TYR A 57 8.48 -10.85 8.06
N ARG A 58 9.74 -11.23 7.80
CA ARG A 58 10.52 -12.07 8.73
C ARG A 58 10.80 -11.36 10.05
N ALA A 59 11.06 -10.05 10.01
CA ALA A 59 11.27 -9.23 11.20
C ALA A 59 10.01 -9.11 12.07
N LEU A 60 8.83 -9.01 11.45
CA LEU A 60 7.55 -9.03 12.17
C LEU A 60 7.26 -10.43 12.74
N ARG A 61 7.52 -11.47 11.94
CA ARG A 61 7.30 -12.86 12.35
C ARG A 61 8.16 -13.26 13.54
N SER A 62 9.42 -12.83 13.61
CA SER A 62 10.28 -13.09 14.76
C SER A 62 9.78 -12.42 16.06
N ARG A 63 8.90 -11.43 15.94
CA ARG A 63 8.22 -10.75 17.05
C ARG A 63 6.81 -11.32 17.34
N GLY A 64 6.46 -12.45 16.75
CA GLY A 64 5.14 -13.07 16.92
C GLY A 64 4.01 -12.30 16.24
N ARG A 65 4.30 -11.57 15.16
CA ARG A 65 3.31 -10.87 14.32
C ARG A 65 3.37 -11.43 12.90
N THR A 66 2.27 -11.97 12.41
CA THR A 66 2.19 -12.52 11.05
C THR A 66 1.28 -11.65 10.21
N VAL A 67 1.84 -11.06 9.15
CA VAL A 67 1.07 -10.35 8.12
C VAL A 67 0.32 -11.39 7.29
N ARG A 68 -0.98 -11.17 7.06
CA ARG A 68 -1.84 -12.19 6.45
C ARG A 68 -1.65 -12.29 4.94
N LYS A 69 -1.30 -11.19 4.26
CA LYS A 69 -1.16 -11.15 2.80
C LYS A 69 0.20 -10.63 2.37
N THR A 70 0.77 -11.25 1.33
CA THR A 70 2.02 -10.79 0.71
C THR A 70 1.89 -9.38 0.13
N ILE A 71 0.72 -9.05 -0.43
CA ILE A 71 0.43 -7.74 -1.02
C ILE A 71 0.52 -6.63 0.03
N ASP A 72 -0.12 -6.79 1.20
CA ASP A 72 0.00 -5.82 2.31
C ASP A 72 1.47 -5.60 2.70
N CYS A 73 2.27 -6.66 2.70
CA CYS A 73 3.70 -6.54 2.99
C CYS A 73 4.46 -5.75 1.92
N LEU A 74 4.10 -5.89 0.64
CA LEU A 74 4.70 -5.13 -0.46
C LEU A 74 4.30 -3.66 -0.37
N ILE A 75 3.01 -3.37 -0.16
CA ILE A 75 2.48 -2.00 -0.01
C ILE A 75 3.15 -1.29 1.17
N ALA A 76 3.14 -1.91 2.35
CA ALA A 76 3.77 -1.33 3.54
C ALA A 76 5.26 -1.08 3.35
N THR A 77 5.96 -2.02 2.70
CA THR A 77 7.39 -1.88 2.43
C THR A 77 7.67 -0.77 1.42
N PHE A 78 6.83 -0.62 0.40
CA PHE A 78 6.94 0.49 -0.54
C PHE A 78 6.81 1.83 0.19
N CYS A 79 5.78 1.98 1.03
CA CYS A 79 5.58 3.19 1.83
C CYS A 79 6.77 3.48 2.76
N LEU A 80 7.33 2.47 3.43
CA LEU A 80 8.53 2.62 4.26
C LEU A 80 9.74 3.10 3.45
N ARG A 81 9.98 2.46 2.30
CA ARG A 81 11.14 2.74 1.45
C ARG A 81 11.08 4.13 0.82
N GLU A 82 9.94 4.50 0.27
CA GLU A 82 9.74 5.77 -0.44
C GLU A 82 9.23 6.90 0.49
N GLN A 83 9.12 6.63 1.80
CA GLN A 83 8.71 7.59 2.83
C GLN A 83 7.31 8.18 2.60
N HIS A 84 6.38 7.35 2.12
CA HIS A 84 4.98 7.68 2.00
C HIS A 84 4.20 7.28 3.26
N ALA A 85 3.20 8.09 3.62
CA ALA A 85 2.20 7.68 4.60
C ALA A 85 1.18 6.74 3.94
N LEU A 86 0.80 5.67 4.62
CA LEU A 86 -0.22 4.74 4.15
C LEU A 86 -1.60 5.14 4.68
N LEU A 87 -2.52 5.46 3.78
CA LEU A 87 -3.93 5.65 4.10
C LEU A 87 -4.63 4.28 4.06
N HIS A 88 -5.07 3.76 5.21
CA HIS A 88 -5.74 2.46 5.25
C HIS A 88 -6.75 2.34 6.39
N ARG A 89 -7.59 1.30 6.30
CA ARG A 89 -8.49 0.85 7.39
C ARG A 89 -8.32 -0.63 7.76
N ASP A 90 -7.25 -1.26 7.25
CA ASP A 90 -6.94 -2.67 7.54
C ASP A 90 -5.96 -2.80 8.71
N ARG A 91 -6.35 -3.53 9.75
CA ARG A 91 -5.51 -3.83 10.92
C ARG A 91 -4.26 -4.66 10.62
N ASP A 92 -4.15 -5.21 9.40
CA ASP A 92 -2.96 -5.95 8.99
C ASP A 92 -1.70 -5.08 8.88
N PHE A 93 -1.88 -3.75 8.83
CA PHE A 93 -0.78 -2.79 8.84
C PHE A 93 -0.35 -2.36 10.25
N ASP A 94 -1.15 -2.60 11.29
CA ASP A 94 -0.80 -2.24 12.68
C ASP A 94 0.60 -2.75 13.11
N PRO A 95 1.05 -3.97 12.73
CA PRO A 95 2.40 -4.42 13.05
C PRO A 95 3.49 -3.58 12.35
N PHE A 96 3.25 -3.10 11.14
CA PHE A 96 4.21 -2.23 10.43
C PHE A 96 4.28 -0.86 11.08
N GLU A 97 3.14 -0.26 11.42
CA GLU A 97 3.09 1.02 12.15
C GLU A 97 3.82 0.90 13.49
N ARG A 98 3.50 -0.13 14.27
CA ARG A 98 4.02 -0.29 15.62
C ARG A 98 5.50 -0.69 15.69
N PHE A 99 6.00 -1.51 14.76
CA PHE A 99 7.33 -2.12 14.89
C PHE A 99 8.32 -1.73 13.79
N LEU A 100 7.84 -1.17 12.68
CA LEU A 100 8.66 -0.76 11.55
C LEU A 100 8.50 0.73 11.23
N GLU A 101 7.80 1.50 12.08
CA GLU A 101 7.64 2.95 11.97
C GLU A 101 6.96 3.39 10.66
N LEU A 102 6.07 2.55 10.12
CA LEU A 102 5.24 2.94 8.98
C LEU A 102 4.36 4.14 9.38
N SER A 103 4.48 5.23 8.64
CA SER A 103 3.60 6.38 8.77
C SER A 103 2.21 6.01 8.25
N VAL A 104 1.18 6.24 9.06
CA VAL A 104 -0.21 5.85 8.75
C VAL A 104 -1.14 7.05 8.91
N ILE A 105 -2.08 7.17 7.96
CA ILE A 105 -3.24 8.06 8.07
C ILE A 105 -4.47 7.18 8.29
N HIS A 106 -5.17 7.39 9.41
CA HIS A 106 -6.38 6.63 9.78
C HIS A 106 -7.66 7.41 9.38
N PRO A 107 -8.48 6.90 8.43
CA PRO A 107 -9.72 7.55 7.96
C PRO A 107 -11.04 7.10 8.64
#